data_AF-A0A6L7KH59-F1
#
_entry.id   AF-A0A6L7KH59-F1
#
_cell.length_a   1.000
_cell.length_b   1.000
_cell.length_c   1.000
_cell.angle_alpha   90.00
_cell.angle_beta   90.00
_cell.angle_gamma   90.00
#
_symmetry.space_group_name_H-M   'P 1'
#
loop_
_entity.id
_entity.type
_entity.pdbx_description
1 polymer ?
#
loop_
_entity_poly.entity_id
_entity_poly.type
_entity_poly.pdbx_seq_one_letter_code
_entity_poly.pdbx_strand_id
1 'polypeptide(L)'
;MRKPVSALAPLFAASLLCLSGTALMSAEHLLASQPGIAAEAPVPGSVESDLNAAVDLLLQGEVENAVAVVRPHLSRDARAVDLLFEAGLAMLGSAEATHPSQAAVREALLDASITLFRAILAEHPDFVRVRLDLARAFFLRGRDGLARRHFNLALAAN
;
A
#
# COMPACT_ATOMS: atom_id res chain seq x y z
N MET A 1 5.61 10.65 57.13
CA MET A 1 5.81 11.82 56.24
C MET A 1 5.07 11.57 54.94
N ARG A 2 3.96 12.28 54.70
CA ARG A 2 3.11 12.19 53.51
C ARG A 2 3.54 13.28 52.52
N LYS A 3 3.61 12.95 51.22
CA LYS A 3 3.49 13.93 50.13
C LYS A 3 2.44 13.42 49.14
N PRO A 4 1.31 14.12 48.97
CA PRO A 4 0.41 13.90 47.84
C PRO A 4 0.86 14.76 46.64
N VAL A 5 0.80 14.21 45.44
CA VAL A 5 0.95 14.96 44.18
C VAL A 5 -0.44 15.13 43.58
N SER A 6 -0.82 16.40 43.41
CA SER A 6 -2.12 16.88 42.96
C SER A 6 -2.42 16.53 41.51
N ALA A 7 -3.69 16.19 41.26
CA ALA A 7 -4.34 16.27 39.97
C ALA A 7 -4.94 17.68 39.78
N LEU A 8 -4.92 18.23 38.56
CA LEU A 8 -6.03 19.02 37.99
C LEU A 8 -5.76 19.33 36.50
N ALA A 9 -6.68 18.91 35.63
CA ALA A 9 -6.83 19.38 34.25
C ALA A 9 -7.88 20.53 34.20
N PRO A 10 -8.40 20.92 33.03
CA PRO A 10 -7.87 21.92 32.11
C PRO A 10 -8.69 23.24 32.12
N LEU A 11 -8.07 24.35 31.67
CA LEU A 11 -8.73 25.63 31.47
C LEU A 11 -9.32 25.72 30.04
N PHE A 12 -10.65 25.84 30.00
CA PHE A 12 -11.40 26.35 28.86
C PHE A 12 -11.06 27.83 28.62
N ALA A 13 -10.86 28.22 27.36
CA ALA A 13 -11.05 29.60 26.92
C ALA A 13 -11.69 29.59 25.54
N ALA A 14 -12.99 29.89 25.53
CA ALA A 14 -13.76 30.22 24.34
C ALA A 14 -13.44 31.66 23.92
N SER A 15 -13.22 31.88 22.63
CA SER A 15 -13.29 33.23 22.03
C SER A 15 -14.33 33.22 20.92
N LEU A 16 -15.40 33.96 21.20
CA LEU A 16 -16.41 34.45 20.27
C LEU A 16 -15.91 35.72 19.56
N LEU A 17 -16.61 36.08 18.47
CA LEU A 17 -16.58 37.31 17.66
C LEU A 17 -15.62 37.22 16.45
N CYS A 18 -16.02 37.52 15.20
CA CYS A 18 -16.96 38.56 14.77
C CYS A 18 -17.75 38.18 13.52
N LEU A 19 -19.00 38.64 13.51
CA LEU A 19 -19.94 38.66 12.39
C LEU A 19 -19.64 39.85 11.47
N SER A 20 -20.07 39.71 10.21
CA SER A 20 -20.43 40.74 9.20
C SER A 20 -19.48 40.93 8.01
N GLY A 21 -20.07 40.80 6.81
CA GLY A 21 -19.42 41.07 5.54
C GLY A 21 -20.15 40.43 4.37
N THR A 22 -21.36 40.90 4.07
CA THR A 22 -22.14 40.55 2.87
C THR A 22 -21.44 41.01 1.59
N ALA A 23 -21.25 40.11 0.63
CA ALA A 23 -21.20 40.44 -0.78
C ALA A 23 -21.69 39.25 -1.62
N LEU A 24 -22.94 39.37 -2.10
CA LEU A 24 -23.42 38.63 -3.26
C LEU A 24 -22.49 38.92 -4.45
N MET A 25 -21.84 37.90 -4.99
CA MET A 25 -21.49 37.89 -6.42
C MET A 25 -21.92 36.55 -7.00
N SER A 26 -22.86 36.66 -7.92
CA SER A 26 -23.41 35.61 -8.77
C SER A 26 -22.31 34.83 -9.46
N ALA A 27 -22.36 33.50 -9.35
CA ALA A 27 -21.64 32.57 -10.21
C ALA A 27 -22.66 31.65 -10.91
N GLU A 28 -23.67 32.24 -11.54
CA GLU A 28 -24.52 31.57 -12.53
C GLU A 28 -23.98 31.86 -13.94
N HIS A 29 -22.85 31.24 -14.32
CA HIS A 29 -22.54 31.01 -15.73
C HIS A 29 -21.32 30.08 -15.88
N LEU A 30 -21.60 28.81 -16.16
CA LEU A 30 -20.95 27.89 -17.11
C LEU A 30 -21.03 26.43 -16.62
N LEU A 31 -22.26 25.92 -16.52
CA LEU A 31 -22.52 24.50 -16.72
C LEU A 31 -22.64 24.26 -18.23
N ALA A 32 -21.50 24.36 -18.91
CA ALA A 32 -21.34 23.80 -20.24
C ALA A 32 -20.92 22.35 -20.06
N SER A 33 -21.81 21.44 -20.50
CA SER A 33 -21.57 20.02 -20.69
C SER A 33 -20.14 19.74 -21.11
N GLN A 34 -19.35 19.10 -20.25
CA GLN A 34 -18.22 18.32 -20.75
C GLN A 34 -18.80 17.02 -21.31
N PRO A 35 -18.75 16.79 -22.64
CA PRO A 35 -18.99 15.46 -23.17
C PRO A 35 -17.92 14.54 -22.58
N GLY A 36 -18.35 13.35 -22.14
CA GLY A 36 -17.51 12.40 -21.44
C GLY A 36 -16.16 12.22 -22.11
N ILE A 37 -15.11 12.76 -21.47
CA ILE A 37 -13.78 12.23 -21.61
C ILE A 37 -13.84 10.92 -20.81
N ALA A 38 -14.24 9.85 -21.51
CA ALA A 38 -13.91 8.51 -21.07
C ALA A 38 -12.42 8.57 -20.73
N ALA A 39 -12.07 8.31 -19.47
CA ALA A 39 -10.69 8.23 -19.03
C ALA A 39 -9.99 7.29 -20.01
N GLU A 40 -9.21 7.87 -20.91
CA GLU A 40 -8.44 7.13 -21.89
C GLU A 40 -7.54 6.23 -21.06
N ALA A 41 -7.78 4.92 -21.16
CA ALA A 41 -6.97 3.96 -20.44
C ALA A 41 -5.51 4.29 -20.79
N PRO A 42 -4.64 4.52 -19.79
CA PRO A 42 -3.27 4.94 -20.05
C PRO A 42 -2.69 3.97 -21.08
N VAL A 43 -2.26 4.51 -22.22
CA VAL A 43 -1.57 3.73 -23.25
C VAL A 43 -0.42 3.04 -22.53
N PRO A 44 -0.35 1.69 -22.54
CA PRO A 44 0.73 0.99 -21.86
C PRO A 44 2.05 1.57 -22.35
N GLY A 45 2.87 2.05 -21.41
CA GLY A 45 4.19 2.53 -21.77
C GLY A 45 5.02 1.39 -22.37
N SER A 46 6.21 1.70 -22.87
CA SER A 46 7.16 0.61 -23.10
C SER A 46 7.38 -0.14 -21.78
N VAL A 47 7.64 -1.45 -21.83
CA VAL A 47 7.88 -2.24 -20.61
C VAL A 47 8.93 -1.59 -19.72
N GLU A 48 9.99 -1.04 -20.31
CA GLU A 48 11.04 -0.32 -19.57
C GLU A 48 10.54 0.96 -18.89
N SER A 49 9.70 1.75 -19.57
CA SER A 49 9.08 2.95 -18.98
C SER A 49 8.19 2.58 -17.79
N ASP A 50 7.39 1.53 -17.93
CA ASP A 50 6.47 1.08 -16.89
C ASP A 50 7.21 0.49 -15.69
N LEU A 51 8.31 -0.26 -15.92
CA LEU A 51 9.18 -0.74 -14.84
C LEU A 51 9.82 0.42 -14.07
N ASN A 52 10.33 1.45 -14.78
CA ASN A 52 10.92 2.62 -14.14
C ASN A 52 9.88 3.39 -13.31
N ALA A 53 8.68 3.61 -13.86
CA ALA A 53 7.58 4.26 -13.14
C ALA A 53 7.18 3.46 -11.88
N ALA A 54 7.16 2.13 -11.96
CA ALA A 54 6.86 1.29 -10.81
C ALA A 54 7.92 1.35 -9.73
N VAL A 55 9.22 1.43 -10.09
CA VAL A 55 10.29 1.67 -9.12
C VAL A 55 10.08 3.01 -8.39
N ASP A 56 9.79 4.09 -9.12
CA ASP A 56 9.53 5.40 -8.52
C ASP A 56 8.34 5.37 -7.55
N LEU A 57 7.25 4.68 -7.92
CA LEU A 57 6.07 4.50 -7.09
C LEU A 57 6.37 3.67 -5.83
N LEU A 58 7.19 2.60 -5.94
CA LEU A 58 7.62 1.80 -4.80
C LEU A 58 8.45 2.63 -3.81
N LEU A 59 9.35 3.49 -4.31
CA LEU A 59 10.15 4.39 -3.48
C LEU A 59 9.30 5.43 -2.74
N GLN A 60 8.14 5.79 -3.31
CA GLN A 60 7.16 6.68 -2.67
C GLN A 60 6.19 5.94 -1.73
N GLY A 61 6.27 4.61 -1.65
CA GLY A 61 5.36 3.78 -0.88
C GLY A 61 4.00 3.55 -1.54
N GLU A 62 3.82 3.93 -2.80
CA GLU A 62 2.60 3.77 -3.58
C GLU A 62 2.50 2.37 -4.21
N VAL A 63 2.50 1.35 -3.35
CA VAL A 63 2.62 -0.06 -3.75
C VAL A 63 1.50 -0.50 -4.70
N GLU A 64 0.25 -0.10 -4.44
CA GLU A 64 -0.87 -0.46 -5.29
C GLU A 64 -0.76 0.14 -6.70
N ASN A 65 -0.27 1.39 -6.80
CA ASN A 65 -0.04 2.05 -8.08
C ASN A 65 1.13 1.39 -8.83
N ALA A 66 2.21 1.05 -8.14
CA ALA A 66 3.33 0.32 -8.72
C ALA A 66 2.88 -1.02 -9.32
N VAL A 67 2.08 -1.79 -8.57
CA VAL A 67 1.50 -3.04 -9.08
C VAL A 67 0.61 -2.77 -10.28
N ALA A 68 -0.25 -1.74 -10.25
CA ALA A 68 -1.15 -1.43 -11.35
C ALA A 68 -0.40 -1.15 -12.66
N VAL A 69 0.74 -0.44 -12.58
CA VAL A 69 1.59 -0.12 -13.74
C VAL A 69 2.24 -1.37 -14.32
N VAL A 70 2.79 -2.27 -13.49
CA VAL A 70 3.52 -3.45 -14.02
C VAL A 70 2.63 -4.66 -14.31
N ARG A 71 1.39 -4.67 -13.80
CA ARG A 71 0.48 -5.82 -13.94
C ARG A 71 0.32 -6.32 -15.39
N PRO A 72 0.18 -5.46 -16.41
CA PRO A 72 0.07 -5.90 -17.80
C PRO A 72 1.28 -6.70 -18.31
N HIS A 73 2.44 -6.56 -17.64
CA HIS A 73 3.72 -7.17 -18.04
C HIS A 73 4.05 -8.45 -17.28
N LEU A 74 3.37 -8.72 -16.16
CA LEU A 74 3.69 -9.85 -15.27
C LEU A 74 3.66 -11.22 -15.97
N SER A 75 2.78 -11.43 -16.95
CA SER A 75 2.70 -12.70 -17.69
C SER A 75 3.71 -12.82 -18.85
N ARG A 76 4.41 -11.74 -19.21
CA ARG A 76 5.22 -11.67 -20.45
C ARG A 76 6.68 -11.27 -20.23
N ASP A 77 6.99 -10.59 -19.14
CA ASP A 77 8.34 -10.10 -18.83
C ASP A 77 8.76 -10.53 -17.42
N ALA A 78 9.81 -11.35 -17.35
CA ALA A 78 10.36 -11.83 -16.10
C ALA A 78 10.83 -10.68 -15.18
N ARG A 79 11.28 -9.57 -15.74
CA ARG A 79 11.76 -8.40 -14.96
C ARG A 79 10.63 -7.76 -14.15
N ALA A 80 9.40 -7.82 -14.64
CA ALA A 80 8.24 -7.34 -13.88
C ALA A 80 7.98 -8.22 -12.65
N VAL A 81 8.13 -9.54 -12.81
CA VAL A 81 8.02 -10.49 -11.69
C VAL A 81 9.16 -10.28 -10.70
N ASP A 82 10.40 -10.16 -11.18
CA ASP A 82 11.60 -9.96 -10.36
C ASP A 82 11.49 -8.66 -9.55
N LEU A 83 11.07 -7.55 -10.18
CA LEU A 83 10.86 -6.27 -9.51
C LEU A 83 9.89 -6.39 -8.32
N LEU A 84 8.70 -6.99 -8.53
CA LEU A 84 7.73 -7.14 -7.46
C LEU A 84 8.23 -8.12 -6.37
N PHE A 85 8.95 -9.17 -6.77
CA PHE A 85 9.47 -10.16 -5.84
C PHE A 85 10.53 -9.57 -4.92
N GLU A 86 11.51 -8.87 -5.49
CA GLU A 86 12.59 -8.21 -4.76
C GLU A 86 12.05 -7.11 -3.84
N ALA A 87 11.12 -6.27 -4.32
CA ALA A 87 10.47 -5.27 -3.49
C ALA A 87 9.68 -5.92 -2.32
N GLY A 88 8.98 -7.02 -2.59
CA GLY A 88 8.23 -7.76 -1.58
C GLY A 88 9.13 -8.35 -0.49
N LEU A 89 10.31 -8.87 -0.87
CA LEU A 89 11.32 -9.36 0.06
C LEU A 89 11.95 -8.23 0.87
N ALA A 90 12.26 -7.09 0.25
CA ALA A 90 12.81 -5.94 0.94
C ALA A 90 11.85 -5.44 2.03
N MET A 91 10.57 -5.28 1.71
CA MET A 91 9.54 -4.86 2.68
C MET A 91 9.35 -5.88 3.80
N LEU A 92 9.36 -7.18 3.48
CA LEU A 92 9.27 -8.25 4.47
C LEU A 92 10.46 -8.19 5.45
N GLY A 93 11.68 -8.10 4.92
CA GLY A 93 12.89 -7.99 5.73
C GLY A 93 12.92 -6.73 6.59
N SER A 94 12.50 -5.59 6.05
CA SER A 94 12.34 -4.34 6.80
C SER A 94 11.31 -4.47 7.92
N ALA A 95 10.18 -5.16 7.69
CA ALA A 95 9.17 -5.38 8.72
C ALA A 95 9.72 -6.21 9.89
N GLU A 96 10.54 -7.22 9.61
CA GLU A 96 11.19 -8.04 10.65
C GLU A 96 12.24 -7.27 11.45
N ALA A 97 12.97 -6.38 10.79
CA ALA A 97 13.95 -5.51 11.43
C ALA A 97 13.30 -4.33 12.20
N THR A 98 12.00 -4.09 12.02
CA THR A 98 11.31 -2.96 12.63
C THR A 98 11.13 -3.17 14.14
N HIS A 99 11.54 -2.17 14.92
CA HIS A 99 11.42 -2.20 16.38
C HIS A 99 9.96 -2.30 16.85
N PRO A 100 9.64 -3.04 17.95
CA PRO A 100 8.26 -3.22 18.41
C PRO A 100 7.46 -1.94 18.69
N SER A 101 8.14 -0.85 19.04
CA SER A 101 7.48 0.46 19.26
C SER A 101 6.96 1.10 17.97
N GLN A 102 7.38 0.63 16.79
CA GLN A 102 6.96 1.11 15.48
C GLN A 102 5.99 0.13 14.82
N ALA A 103 5.05 -0.41 15.61
CA ALA A 103 4.10 -1.41 15.15
C ALA A 103 3.35 -0.99 13.87
N ALA A 104 2.92 0.27 13.77
CA ALA A 104 2.22 0.76 12.57
C ALA A 104 3.08 0.70 11.29
N VAL A 105 4.38 1.02 11.39
CA VAL A 105 5.32 0.95 10.26
C VAL A 105 5.54 -0.51 9.85
N ARG A 106 5.80 -1.38 10.83
CA ARG A 106 5.93 -2.83 10.62
C ARG A 106 4.69 -3.38 9.91
N GLU A 107 3.52 -3.01 10.41
CA GLU A 107 2.25 -3.45 9.88
C GLU A 107 2.02 -2.99 8.43
N ALA A 108 2.39 -1.75 8.09
CA ALA A 108 2.30 -1.24 6.72
C ALA A 108 3.25 -1.98 5.76
N LEU A 109 4.48 -2.27 6.20
CA LEU A 109 5.46 -3.04 5.42
C LEU A 109 4.99 -4.48 5.15
N LEU A 110 4.36 -5.12 6.14
CA LEU A 110 3.78 -6.45 5.95
C LEU A 110 2.62 -6.44 4.95
N ASP A 111 1.72 -5.45 5.03
CA ASP A 111 0.62 -5.32 4.08
C ASP A 111 1.15 -5.10 2.66
N ALA A 112 2.15 -4.24 2.49
CA ALA A 112 2.79 -3.98 1.22
C ALA A 112 3.45 -5.24 0.61
N SER A 113 4.21 -5.98 1.41
CA SER A 113 4.81 -7.26 0.99
C SER A 113 3.74 -8.28 0.56
N ILE A 114 2.64 -8.39 1.31
CA ILE A 114 1.50 -9.25 0.97
C ILE A 114 0.87 -8.84 -0.37
N THR A 115 0.66 -7.54 -0.60
CA THR A 115 0.12 -7.03 -1.88
C THR A 115 1.01 -7.46 -3.06
N LEU A 116 2.32 -7.26 -2.94
CA LEU A 116 3.29 -7.58 -4.01
C LEU A 116 3.31 -9.08 -4.33
N PHE A 117 3.40 -9.94 -3.32
CA PHE A 117 3.42 -11.38 -3.56
C PHE A 117 2.09 -11.92 -4.11
N ARG A 118 0.95 -11.35 -3.69
CA ARG A 118 -0.35 -11.72 -4.24
C ARG A 118 -0.50 -11.32 -5.71
N ALA A 119 0.08 -10.18 -6.11
CA ALA A 119 0.09 -9.77 -7.51
C ALA A 119 0.87 -10.78 -8.38
N ILE A 120 2.02 -11.25 -7.92
CA ILE A 120 2.79 -12.28 -8.63
C ILE A 120 1.99 -13.59 -8.74
N LEU A 121 1.42 -14.08 -7.63
CA LEU A 121 0.69 -15.35 -7.62
C LEU A 121 -0.64 -15.31 -8.39
N ALA A 122 -1.16 -14.13 -8.71
CA ALA A 122 -2.33 -14.01 -9.58
C ALA A 122 -2.01 -14.47 -11.03
N GLU A 123 -0.80 -14.19 -11.50
CA GLU A 123 -0.33 -14.55 -12.85
C GLU A 123 0.53 -15.82 -12.86
N HIS A 124 1.25 -16.09 -11.76
CA HIS A 124 2.16 -17.23 -11.60
C HIS A 124 1.77 -18.07 -10.39
N PRO A 125 0.63 -18.79 -10.44
CA PRO A 125 0.10 -19.50 -9.27
C PRO A 125 1.05 -20.60 -8.76
N ASP A 126 1.93 -21.13 -9.60
CA ASP A 126 2.82 -22.23 -9.26
C ASP A 126 4.20 -21.76 -8.73
N PHE A 127 4.38 -20.45 -8.52
CA PHE A 127 5.64 -19.92 -7.99
C PHE A 127 5.80 -20.26 -6.50
N VAL A 128 6.35 -21.45 -6.22
CA VAL A 128 6.51 -22.03 -4.87
C VAL A 128 7.22 -21.08 -3.92
N ARG A 129 8.32 -20.44 -4.38
CA ARG A 129 9.07 -19.51 -3.54
C ARG A 129 8.22 -18.34 -3.05
N VAL A 130 7.47 -17.70 -3.94
CA VAL A 130 6.56 -16.60 -3.60
C VAL A 130 5.46 -17.05 -2.63
N ARG A 131 4.96 -18.29 -2.76
CA ARG A 131 4.01 -18.85 -1.79
C ARG A 131 4.61 -18.97 -0.38
N LEU A 132 5.87 -19.37 -0.25
CA LEU A 132 6.55 -19.46 1.05
C LEU A 132 6.74 -18.09 1.68
N ASP A 133 7.20 -17.11 0.89
CA ASP A 133 7.42 -15.75 1.39
C ASP A 133 6.09 -15.03 1.72
N LEU A 134 5.01 -15.29 0.96
CA LEU A 134 3.66 -14.84 1.29
C LEU A 134 3.14 -15.49 2.59
N ALA A 135 3.38 -16.79 2.79
CA ALA A 135 3.01 -17.47 4.02
C ALA A 135 3.73 -16.87 5.23
N ARG A 136 5.02 -16.55 5.08
CA ARG A 136 5.83 -15.86 6.10
C ARG A 136 5.29 -14.47 6.42
N ALA A 137 4.95 -13.68 5.40
CA ALA A 137 4.35 -12.36 5.60
C ALA A 137 3.02 -12.44 6.37
N PHE A 138 2.15 -13.41 6.02
CA PHE A 138 0.91 -13.63 6.77
C PHE A 138 1.14 -14.05 8.22
N PHE A 139 2.12 -14.91 8.47
CA PHE A 139 2.46 -15.34 9.84
C PHE A 139 2.92 -14.14 10.69
N LEU A 140 3.82 -13.31 10.15
CA LEU A 140 4.31 -12.11 10.83
C LEU A 140 3.20 -11.07 11.08
N ARG A 141 2.17 -11.06 10.23
CA ARG A 141 0.96 -10.24 10.35
C ARG A 141 -0.09 -10.84 11.31
N GLY A 142 0.19 -11.99 11.93
CA GLY A 142 -0.72 -12.68 12.85
C GLY A 142 -1.91 -13.33 12.14
N ARG A 143 -1.77 -13.66 10.86
CA ARG A 143 -2.81 -14.31 10.03
C ARG A 143 -2.49 -15.79 9.82
N ASP A 144 -2.36 -16.53 10.91
CA ASP A 144 -1.87 -17.92 10.92
C ASP A 144 -2.66 -18.87 10.03
N GLY A 145 -3.99 -18.71 9.94
CA GLY A 145 -4.83 -19.51 9.05
C GLY A 145 -4.46 -19.34 7.57
N LEU A 146 -4.17 -18.10 7.15
CA LEU A 146 -3.71 -17.82 5.79
C LEU A 146 -2.28 -18.31 5.57
N ALA A 147 -1.39 -18.09 6.53
CA ALA A 147 -0.02 -18.60 6.48
C ALA A 147 0.00 -20.12 6.27
N ARG A 148 -0.74 -20.87 7.11
CA ARG A 148 -0.85 -22.33 7.02
C ARG A 148 -1.39 -22.78 5.67
N ARG A 149 -2.43 -22.13 5.15
CA ARG A 149 -2.96 -22.42 3.81
C ARG A 149 -1.88 -22.29 2.75
N HIS A 150 -1.11 -21.21 2.76
CA HIS A 150 -0.07 -20.98 1.75
C HIS A 150 1.12 -21.94 1.89
N PHE A 151 1.53 -22.29 3.12
CA PHE A 151 2.53 -23.35 3.33
C PHE A 151 2.07 -24.70 2.79
N ASN A 152 0.82 -25.11 3.05
CA ASN A 152 0.29 -26.37 2.53
C ASN A 152 0.28 -26.39 0.99
N LEU A 153 -0.07 -25.27 0.35
CA LEU A 153 -0.06 -25.16 -1.10
C LEU A 153 1.37 -25.21 -1.67
N ALA A 154 2.36 -24.63 -0.98
CA ALA A 154 3.76 -24.74 -1.38
C ALA A 154 4.28 -26.18 -1.27
N LEU A 155 3.89 -26.93 -0.24
CA LEU A 155 4.26 -28.34 -0.08
C LEU A 155 3.60 -29.25 -1.12
N ALA A 156 2.35 -28.96 -1.51
CA ALA A 156 1.62 -29.75 -2.51
C ALA A 156 2.14 -29.57 -3.94
N ALA A 157 2.94 -28.53 -4.19
CA ALA A 157 3.51 -28.22 -5.51
C ALA A 157 4.93 -28.80 -5.72
N ASN A 158 5.49 -29.49 -4.71
CA ASN A 158 6.80 -30.15 -4.75
C ASN A 158 6.69 -31.66 -4.92
#